data_AF-A0A843H5N9-F1
#
_entry.id   AF-A0A843H5N9-F1
#
_cell.length_a   1.000
_cell.length_b   1.000
_cell.length_c   1.000
_cell.angle_alpha   90.00
_cell.angle_beta   90.00
_cell.angle_gamma   90.00
#
_symmetry.space_group_name_H-M   'P 1'
#
loop_
_entity.id
_entity.type
_entity.pdbx_description
1 polymer ?
#
loop_
_entity_poly.entity_id
_entity_poly.type
_entity_poly.pdbx_seq_one_letter_code
_entity_poly.pdbx_strand_id
1 'polypeptide(L)'
;MVIEAYTFSKKMNSTAQPTGSGTQISVVLKENTSVLNPHFLVHNYSFAHNYVKWGSRYYFVDDIISISHDMAEYICRTDVLATYKSEIGASSQYVLRADSAYNLFVADSKYPTRSDTDISNIEFSTLHTSFVNGGSFVIGVQNGISAESAGVSYYALTDSEMQQLTDFMFGGTWLNAADISLELQKELVNPYQYIDSITWYPFDIPNSDVTINPENIKFGYWDSGIVGGLLDPLNATKGFAEKITIPNHSQVARGYYLNAYPYTRLMLDCYTFGSIPIDASVFSVDTNLTLGLSIDFLTGLGKMTIRSGSQGDNIVYRTFAQVGVPMKISQVTQSLVGAGASVVGGAVGLAYGNVVGFAQGIISGLESLMPQMSSAGSNGSRSAFVNAPCLIITRQKLVPEDKAQFGRPLCDVQTISALSGYVLCENADLATAGSPIEKDAITSFMNSGFYYE
;
A
#
# COMPACT_ATOMS: atom_id res chain seq x y z
N MET A 1 -27.26 -59.52 -12.40
CA MET A 1 -26.51 -58.25 -12.37
C MET A 1 -25.88 -58.11 -10.99
N VAL A 2 -24.77 -57.39 -10.86
CA VAL A 2 -24.05 -57.27 -9.58
C VAL A 2 -23.89 -55.80 -9.24
N ILE A 3 -24.09 -55.47 -7.97
CA ILE A 3 -23.72 -54.17 -7.39
C ILE A 3 -22.62 -54.38 -6.35
N GLU A 4 -21.85 -53.34 -6.12
CA GLU A 4 -20.95 -53.26 -4.97
C GLU A 4 -21.58 -52.30 -3.95
N ALA A 5 -21.88 -52.81 -2.75
CA ALA A 5 -22.51 -52.04 -1.68
C ALA A 5 -21.48 -51.61 -0.62
N TYR A 6 -21.64 -50.40 -0.09
CA TYR A 6 -20.70 -49.74 0.79
C TYR A 6 -21.40 -49.05 1.96
N THR A 7 -20.67 -48.91 3.07
CA THR A 7 -20.92 -47.89 4.09
C THR A 7 -19.89 -46.78 3.89
N PHE A 8 -20.33 -45.64 3.40
CA PHE A 8 -19.46 -44.56 2.93
C PHE A 8 -19.90 -43.20 3.47
N SER A 9 -19.00 -42.53 4.19
CA SER A 9 -19.23 -41.17 4.69
C SER A 9 -18.78 -40.15 3.66
N LYS A 10 -19.74 -39.49 3.01
CA LYS A 10 -19.48 -38.54 1.92
C LYS A 10 -20.41 -37.34 1.98
N LYS A 11 -19.90 -36.15 1.63
CA LYS A 11 -20.71 -34.95 1.40
C LYS A 11 -21.48 -35.05 0.09
N MET A 12 -22.70 -34.52 0.05
CA MET A 12 -23.54 -34.58 -1.16
C MET A 12 -22.91 -33.86 -2.37
N ASN A 13 -22.18 -32.77 -2.14
CA ASN A 13 -21.49 -32.00 -3.17
C ASN A 13 -20.01 -32.41 -3.35
N SER A 14 -19.64 -33.67 -3.09
CA SER A 14 -18.26 -34.16 -3.27
C SER A 14 -18.15 -35.10 -4.48
N THR A 15 -16.97 -35.17 -5.12
CA THR A 15 -16.66 -36.18 -6.14
C THR A 15 -16.09 -37.47 -5.56
N ALA A 16 -15.89 -37.56 -4.23
CA ALA A 16 -15.27 -38.70 -3.58
C ALA A 16 -15.93 -40.04 -3.96
N GLN A 17 -15.11 -41.06 -4.14
CA GLN A 17 -15.54 -42.42 -4.44
C GLN A 17 -15.09 -43.36 -3.31
N PRO A 18 -15.85 -44.43 -2.99
CA PRO A 18 -15.42 -45.41 -2.01
C PRO A 18 -14.07 -46.02 -2.37
N THR A 19 -13.18 -46.19 -1.39
CA THR A 19 -11.89 -46.86 -1.56
C THR A 19 -12.00 -48.35 -1.22
N GLY A 20 -11.36 -49.21 -2.00
CA GLY A 20 -11.38 -50.66 -1.79
C GLY A 20 -12.57 -51.36 -2.46
N SER A 21 -12.71 -52.66 -2.22
CA SER A 21 -13.80 -53.46 -2.77
C SER A 21 -15.01 -53.47 -1.83
N GLY A 22 -16.17 -53.06 -2.33
CA GLY A 22 -17.43 -53.17 -1.60
C GLY A 22 -17.96 -54.60 -1.53
N THR A 23 -19.05 -54.78 -0.78
CA THR A 23 -19.76 -56.06 -0.71
C THR A 23 -20.42 -56.32 -2.06
N GLN A 24 -19.95 -57.34 -2.80
CA GLN A 24 -20.57 -57.72 -4.06
C GLN A 24 -21.89 -58.47 -3.80
N ILE A 25 -22.98 -57.96 -4.36
CA ILE A 25 -24.30 -58.54 -4.19
C ILE A 25 -24.96 -58.73 -5.55
N SER A 26 -25.45 -59.95 -5.81
CA SER A 26 -26.29 -60.25 -6.97
C SER A 26 -27.68 -59.68 -6.74
N VAL A 27 -28.14 -58.86 -7.69
CA VAL A 27 -29.42 -58.14 -7.58
C VAL A 27 -30.26 -58.28 -8.85
N VAL A 28 -31.51 -57.85 -8.77
CA VAL A 28 -32.43 -57.67 -9.90
C VAL A 28 -33.02 -56.26 -9.84
N LEU A 29 -33.21 -55.61 -10.98
CA LEU A 29 -33.93 -54.33 -11.02
C LEU A 29 -35.42 -54.57 -10.78
N LYS A 30 -36.03 -53.70 -9.97
CA LYS A 30 -37.48 -53.66 -9.85
C LYS A 30 -38.12 -53.14 -11.14
N GLU A 31 -39.37 -53.51 -11.37
CA GLU A 31 -40.16 -52.97 -12.49
C GLU A 31 -40.34 -51.44 -12.36
N ASN A 32 -40.50 -50.75 -13.49
CA ASN A 32 -40.73 -49.29 -13.58
C ASN A 32 -39.65 -48.43 -12.90
N THR A 33 -38.38 -48.80 -13.06
CA THR A 33 -37.23 -48.04 -12.55
C THR A 33 -36.39 -47.41 -13.68
N SER A 34 -35.45 -46.52 -13.33
CA SER A 34 -34.60 -45.83 -14.32
C SER A 34 -33.12 -45.92 -13.93
N VAL A 35 -32.22 -45.68 -14.89
CA VAL A 35 -30.77 -45.63 -14.60
C VAL A 35 -30.41 -44.46 -13.68
N LEU A 36 -31.23 -43.40 -13.64
CA LEU A 36 -31.01 -42.23 -12.77
C LEU A 36 -31.44 -42.50 -11.33
N ASN A 37 -32.57 -43.21 -11.17
CA ASN A 37 -33.13 -43.60 -9.88
C ASN A 37 -33.45 -45.11 -9.89
N PRO A 38 -32.42 -45.99 -9.79
CA PRO A 38 -32.62 -47.41 -9.85
C PRO A 38 -33.14 -47.97 -8.52
N HIS A 39 -34.02 -48.96 -8.59
CA HIS A 39 -34.50 -49.71 -7.45
C HIS A 39 -34.02 -51.16 -7.58
N PHE A 40 -33.22 -51.62 -6.64
CA PHE A 40 -32.64 -52.97 -6.67
C PHE A 40 -33.33 -53.88 -5.65
N LEU A 41 -33.71 -55.07 -6.07
CA LEU A 41 -34.09 -56.17 -5.19
C LEU A 41 -32.83 -56.93 -4.79
N VAL A 42 -32.53 -56.91 -3.49
CA VAL A 42 -31.27 -57.34 -2.90
C VAL A 42 -31.54 -58.47 -1.90
N HIS A 43 -30.93 -59.64 -2.13
CA HIS A 43 -30.90 -60.71 -1.13
C HIS A 43 -29.73 -60.55 -0.16
N ASN A 44 -29.87 -61.07 1.07
CA ASN A 44 -28.84 -60.99 2.12
C ASN A 44 -28.34 -59.56 2.36
N TYR A 45 -29.30 -58.62 2.39
CA TYR A 45 -29.02 -57.20 2.47
C TYR A 45 -28.52 -56.79 3.87
N SER A 46 -27.89 -55.61 3.94
CA SER A 46 -27.56 -54.94 5.20
C SER A 46 -28.20 -53.56 5.23
N PHE A 47 -28.76 -53.17 6.37
CA PHE A 47 -29.27 -51.79 6.58
C PHE A 47 -28.13 -50.77 6.78
N ALA A 48 -26.88 -51.22 6.91
CA ALA A 48 -25.73 -50.32 7.05
C ALA A 48 -25.23 -49.78 5.69
N HIS A 49 -25.68 -50.35 4.58
CA HIS A 49 -25.32 -49.87 3.26
C HIS A 49 -26.01 -48.53 2.98
N ASN A 50 -25.24 -47.52 2.58
CA ASN A 50 -25.76 -46.19 2.25
C ASN A 50 -25.30 -45.71 0.86
N TYR A 51 -24.52 -46.52 0.16
CA TYR A 51 -23.94 -46.18 -1.13
C TYR A 51 -23.71 -47.44 -1.96
N VAL A 52 -23.95 -47.36 -3.27
CA VAL A 52 -23.75 -48.49 -4.19
C VAL A 52 -23.09 -48.06 -5.49
N LYS A 53 -22.32 -48.97 -6.07
CA LYS A 53 -21.79 -48.87 -7.43
C LYS A 53 -22.45 -49.93 -8.31
N TRP A 54 -22.94 -49.51 -9.47
CA TRP A 54 -23.52 -50.39 -10.49
C TRP A 54 -22.93 -50.05 -11.86
N GLY A 55 -22.13 -50.98 -12.41
CA GLY A 55 -21.36 -50.71 -13.62
C GLY A 55 -20.33 -49.60 -13.40
N SER A 56 -20.37 -48.55 -14.23
CA SER A 56 -19.53 -47.36 -14.11
C SER A 56 -20.15 -46.22 -13.27
N ARG A 57 -21.36 -46.43 -12.71
CA ARG A 57 -22.15 -45.39 -12.05
C ARG A 57 -22.19 -45.60 -10.54
N TYR A 58 -22.25 -44.47 -9.82
CA TYR A 58 -22.34 -44.44 -8.37
C TYR A 58 -23.67 -43.86 -7.92
N TYR A 59 -24.19 -44.35 -6.80
CA TYR A 59 -25.51 -44.01 -6.30
C TYR A 59 -25.50 -43.88 -4.79
N PHE A 60 -26.22 -42.87 -4.30
CA PHE A 60 -26.67 -42.82 -2.91
C PHE A 60 -27.83 -43.81 -2.74
N VAL A 61 -27.85 -44.53 -1.62
CA VAL A 61 -29.03 -45.29 -1.19
C VAL A 61 -29.86 -44.35 -0.32
N ASP A 62 -30.98 -43.88 -0.86
CA ASP A 62 -31.87 -42.95 -0.16
C ASP A 62 -32.72 -43.70 0.89
N ASP A 63 -33.09 -44.96 0.64
CA ASP A 63 -33.80 -45.82 1.60
C ASP A 63 -33.58 -47.33 1.33
N ILE A 64 -33.77 -48.16 2.37
CA ILE A 64 -33.76 -49.62 2.30
C ILE A 64 -35.05 -50.18 2.92
N ILE A 65 -35.93 -50.72 2.08
CA ILE A 65 -37.23 -51.26 2.49
C ILE A 65 -37.16 -52.79 2.51
N SER A 66 -37.32 -53.40 3.68
CA SER A 66 -37.44 -54.87 3.79
C SER A 66 -38.76 -55.35 3.17
N ILE A 67 -38.69 -56.27 2.21
CA ILE A 67 -39.85 -56.88 1.55
C ILE A 67 -40.16 -58.24 2.17
N SER A 68 -39.12 -59.03 2.45
CA SER A 68 -39.21 -60.34 3.12
C SER A 68 -38.01 -60.52 4.07
N HIS A 69 -37.98 -61.66 4.77
CA HIS A 69 -36.89 -61.99 5.70
C HIS A 69 -35.49 -61.94 5.07
N ASP A 70 -35.39 -62.22 3.77
CA ASP A 70 -34.14 -62.34 3.02
C ASP A 70 -33.98 -61.34 1.88
N MET A 71 -35.00 -60.52 1.58
CA MET A 71 -35.03 -59.58 0.45
C MET A 71 -35.38 -58.16 0.92
N ALA A 72 -34.62 -57.17 0.42
CA ALA A 72 -34.95 -55.76 0.55
C ALA A 72 -34.89 -55.04 -0.80
N GLU A 73 -35.60 -53.93 -0.88
CA GLU A 73 -35.53 -52.95 -1.95
C GLU A 73 -34.60 -51.82 -1.56
N TYR A 74 -33.55 -51.61 -2.36
CA TYR A 74 -32.66 -50.45 -2.24
C TYR A 74 -33.17 -49.38 -3.18
N ILE A 75 -33.62 -48.25 -2.63
CA ILE A 75 -34.05 -47.08 -3.38
C ILE A 75 -32.83 -46.17 -3.57
N CYS A 76 -32.38 -46.03 -4.81
CA CYS A 76 -31.12 -45.37 -5.11
C CYS A 76 -31.32 -44.14 -6.00
N ARG A 77 -30.42 -43.16 -5.86
CA ARG A 77 -30.35 -41.97 -6.72
C ARG A 77 -28.91 -41.73 -7.16
N THR A 78 -28.74 -41.37 -8.43
CA THR A 78 -27.40 -41.20 -9.04
C THR A 78 -26.61 -40.11 -8.34
N ASP A 79 -25.38 -40.43 -7.98
CA ASP A 79 -24.35 -39.47 -7.60
C ASP A 79 -23.61 -39.03 -8.85
N VAL A 80 -24.06 -37.92 -9.44
CA VAL A 80 -23.51 -37.38 -10.68
C VAL A 80 -22.05 -36.93 -10.53
N LEU A 81 -21.66 -36.44 -9.36
CA LEU A 81 -20.31 -35.95 -9.11
C LEU A 81 -19.30 -37.09 -9.01
N ALA A 82 -19.64 -38.17 -8.32
CA ALA A 82 -18.81 -39.37 -8.32
C ALA A 82 -18.78 -40.06 -9.70
N THR A 83 -19.93 -40.17 -10.35
CA THR A 83 -20.07 -40.88 -11.65
C THR A 83 -19.23 -40.23 -12.75
N TYR A 84 -19.23 -38.90 -12.83
CA TYR A 84 -18.51 -38.16 -13.88
C TYR A 84 -17.23 -37.50 -13.36
N LYS A 85 -16.62 -38.02 -12.28
CA LYS A 85 -15.41 -37.44 -11.67
C LYS A 85 -14.27 -37.25 -12.68
N SER A 86 -14.08 -38.20 -13.59
CA SER A 86 -13.05 -38.15 -14.64
C SER A 86 -13.27 -36.99 -15.62
N GLU A 87 -14.49 -36.84 -16.12
CA GLU A 87 -14.88 -35.81 -17.08
C GLU A 87 -14.85 -34.43 -16.42
N ILE A 88 -15.38 -34.31 -15.20
CA ILE A 88 -15.28 -33.10 -14.39
C ILE A 88 -13.81 -32.71 -14.23
N GLY A 89 -12.96 -33.66 -13.80
CA GLY A 89 -11.53 -33.45 -13.59
C GLY A 89 -10.77 -33.03 -14.86
N ALA A 90 -11.14 -33.58 -16.02
CA ALA A 90 -10.51 -33.23 -17.29
C ALA A 90 -10.99 -31.88 -17.85
N SER A 91 -12.11 -31.35 -17.37
CA SER A 91 -12.66 -30.09 -17.87
C SER A 91 -11.86 -28.87 -17.39
N SER A 92 -11.82 -27.84 -18.24
CA SER A 92 -11.24 -26.53 -17.91
C SER A 92 -12.37 -25.53 -17.72
N GLN A 93 -12.42 -24.92 -16.54
CA GLN A 93 -13.51 -24.04 -16.12
C GLN A 93 -12.95 -22.73 -15.57
N TYR A 94 -13.73 -21.65 -15.66
CA TYR A 94 -13.41 -20.43 -14.94
C TYR A 94 -13.73 -20.61 -13.45
N VAL A 95 -12.70 -20.64 -12.62
CA VAL A 95 -12.79 -20.91 -11.18
C VAL A 95 -12.75 -19.60 -10.41
N LEU A 96 -13.86 -19.29 -9.74
CA LEU A 96 -13.98 -18.12 -8.87
C LEU A 96 -13.18 -18.32 -7.58
N ARG A 97 -13.35 -19.47 -6.94
CA ARG A 97 -12.72 -19.76 -5.65
C ARG A 97 -12.24 -21.20 -5.58
N ALA A 98 -11.08 -21.41 -4.97
CA ALA A 98 -10.56 -22.74 -4.69
C ALA A 98 -9.82 -22.81 -3.35
N ASP A 99 -9.78 -24.00 -2.76
CA ASP A 99 -9.05 -24.29 -1.52
C ASP A 99 -7.54 -24.51 -1.77
N SER A 100 -7.20 -25.26 -2.82
CA SER A 100 -5.83 -25.67 -3.15
C SER A 100 -5.01 -24.63 -3.91
N ALA A 101 -5.64 -23.67 -4.58
CA ALA A 101 -4.98 -22.63 -5.38
C ALA A 101 -5.73 -21.29 -5.27
N TYR A 102 -4.99 -20.18 -5.30
CA TYR A 102 -5.55 -18.84 -5.13
C TYR A 102 -4.62 -17.76 -5.68
N ASN A 103 -5.21 -16.61 -6.02
CA ASN A 103 -4.49 -15.45 -6.51
C ASN A 103 -4.26 -14.45 -5.36
N LEU A 104 -2.99 -14.20 -5.04
CA LEU A 104 -2.59 -13.31 -3.93
C LEU A 104 -2.93 -11.82 -4.19
N PHE A 105 -3.25 -11.45 -5.43
CA PHE A 105 -3.54 -10.07 -5.84
C PHE A 105 -5.03 -9.74 -5.90
N VAL A 106 -5.89 -10.75 -5.82
CA VAL A 106 -7.35 -10.55 -5.84
C VAL A 106 -7.85 -10.35 -4.41
N ALA A 107 -8.50 -9.21 -4.17
CA ALA A 107 -9.09 -8.91 -2.86
C ALA A 107 -10.26 -9.86 -2.57
N ASP A 108 -10.27 -10.44 -1.36
CA ASP A 108 -11.36 -11.29 -0.91
C ASP A 108 -12.40 -10.49 -0.09
N SER A 109 -13.53 -10.17 -0.71
CA SER A 109 -14.64 -9.45 -0.09
C SER A 109 -15.52 -10.33 0.82
N LYS A 110 -15.29 -11.65 0.86
CA LYS A 110 -16.09 -12.58 1.66
C LYS A 110 -15.95 -12.36 3.17
N TYR A 111 -14.77 -11.92 3.59
CA TYR A 111 -14.44 -11.74 4.99
C TYR A 111 -14.43 -10.25 5.31
N PRO A 112 -15.28 -9.77 6.24
CA PRO A 112 -15.28 -8.37 6.63
C PRO A 112 -14.00 -7.98 7.38
N THR A 113 -13.71 -6.69 7.36
CA THR A 113 -12.66 -6.08 8.19
C THR A 113 -13.12 -6.02 9.64
N ARG A 114 -12.16 -6.18 10.56
CA ARG A 114 -12.33 -5.99 11.99
C ARG A 114 -12.11 -4.52 12.33
N SER A 115 -12.65 -4.08 13.46
CA SER A 115 -12.47 -2.71 13.95
C SER A 115 -11.10 -2.46 14.58
N ASP A 116 -10.41 -3.51 15.04
CA ASP A 116 -9.05 -3.37 15.55
C ASP A 116 -8.04 -3.20 14.40
N THR A 117 -7.19 -2.19 14.57
CA THR A 117 -6.25 -1.71 13.55
C THR A 117 -4.84 -1.76 14.12
N ASP A 118 -3.89 -2.28 13.36
CA ASP A 118 -2.47 -2.21 13.71
C ASP A 118 -1.89 -0.90 13.19
N ILE A 119 -1.32 -0.09 14.09
CA ILE A 119 -0.63 1.15 13.74
C ILE A 119 0.85 0.99 14.07
N SER A 120 1.71 1.31 13.11
CA SER A 120 3.16 1.31 13.28
C SER A 120 3.77 2.56 12.66
N ASN A 121 4.80 3.11 13.31
CA ASN A 121 5.55 4.25 12.80
C ASN A 121 6.97 3.83 12.45
N ILE A 122 7.49 4.34 11.33
CA ILE A 122 8.89 4.17 10.93
C ILE A 122 9.48 5.54 10.73
N GLU A 123 10.49 5.87 11.51
CA GLU A 123 11.21 7.14 11.39
C GLU A 123 12.26 7.06 10.29
N PHE A 124 12.44 8.16 9.56
CA PHE A 124 13.57 8.38 8.68
C PHE A 124 14.72 8.98 9.50
N SER A 125 15.26 8.20 10.44
CA SER A 125 16.23 8.69 11.43
C SER A 125 17.55 9.11 10.77
N THR A 126 18.02 8.40 9.74
CA THR A 126 19.29 8.72 9.07
C THR A 126 19.19 10.04 8.31
N LEU A 127 18.10 10.21 7.56
CA LEU A 127 17.77 11.45 6.88
C LEU A 127 17.59 12.55 7.90
N HIS A 128 16.90 12.30 9.01
CA HIS A 128 16.74 13.29 10.06
C HIS A 128 18.08 13.75 10.60
N THR A 129 18.94 12.84 11.06
CA THR A 129 20.27 13.20 11.55
C THR A 129 21.09 13.96 10.52
N SER A 130 20.98 13.64 9.22
CA SER A 130 21.70 14.36 8.17
C SER A 130 21.14 15.75 7.89
N PHE A 131 19.83 15.92 8.12
CA PHE A 131 19.07 17.13 7.82
C PHE A 131 19.00 18.11 9.00
N VAL A 132 19.27 17.67 10.22
CA VAL A 132 19.29 18.54 11.42
C VAL A 132 20.65 18.55 12.14
N ASN A 133 21.74 18.46 11.37
CA ASN A 133 23.09 18.49 11.90
C ASN A 133 23.74 19.86 11.66
N GLY A 134 23.67 20.73 12.67
CA GLY A 134 24.31 22.04 12.67
C GLY A 134 23.35 23.19 12.38
N GLY A 135 23.85 24.19 11.67
CA GLY A 135 23.12 25.41 11.39
C GLY A 135 23.94 26.37 10.52
N SER A 136 23.34 26.83 9.44
CA SER A 136 24.01 27.75 8.52
C SER A 136 23.06 28.82 8.04
N PHE A 137 23.64 29.98 7.72
CA PHE A 137 22.95 31.09 7.10
C PHE A 137 23.41 31.23 5.66
N VAL A 138 22.48 31.51 4.76
CA VAL A 138 22.79 32.02 3.43
C VAL A 138 22.32 33.45 3.37
N ILE A 139 23.24 34.35 3.07
CA ILE A 139 22.96 35.77 2.90
C ILE A 139 23.11 36.16 1.43
N GLY A 140 22.11 36.88 0.90
CA GLY A 140 22.22 37.56 -0.38
C GLY A 140 22.77 38.96 -0.15
N VAL A 141 23.88 39.30 -0.81
CA VAL A 141 24.58 40.58 -0.62
C VAL A 141 24.74 41.30 -1.96
N GLN A 142 24.31 42.55 -2.01
CA GLN A 142 24.50 43.44 -3.16
C GLN A 142 25.94 43.97 -3.18
N ASN A 143 26.77 43.44 -4.08
CA ASN A 143 28.22 43.69 -4.08
C ASN A 143 28.79 44.19 -5.42
N GLY A 144 27.95 44.47 -6.41
CA GLY A 144 28.39 44.93 -7.73
C GLY A 144 28.99 43.78 -8.57
N ILE A 145 28.83 43.86 -9.89
CA ILE A 145 28.98 42.75 -10.84
C ILE A 145 30.36 42.06 -10.72
N SER A 146 30.38 40.81 -10.22
CA SER A 146 31.29 39.76 -10.72
C SER A 146 30.52 38.93 -11.76
N ALA A 147 31.24 38.39 -12.74
CA ALA A 147 30.74 37.99 -14.07
C ALA A 147 29.61 36.93 -14.15
N GLU A 148 29.04 36.46 -13.04
CA GLU A 148 28.16 35.28 -13.00
C GLU A 148 26.87 35.45 -12.18
N SER A 149 26.62 36.62 -11.54
CA SER A 149 25.35 36.87 -10.83
C SER A 149 24.83 38.29 -11.07
N ALA A 150 23.50 38.43 -11.11
CA ALA A 150 22.74 39.64 -11.45
C ALA A 150 22.79 40.73 -10.34
N GLY A 151 23.99 41.06 -9.84
CA GLY A 151 24.23 42.11 -8.84
C GLY A 151 24.11 41.68 -7.37
N VAL A 152 23.77 40.41 -7.09
CA VAL A 152 23.67 39.82 -5.74
C VAL A 152 24.54 38.56 -5.65
N SER A 153 25.46 38.51 -4.69
CA SER A 153 26.25 37.32 -4.38
C SER A 153 25.70 36.63 -3.14
N TYR A 154 25.69 35.30 -3.13
CA TYR A 154 25.18 34.53 -2.00
C TYR A 154 26.33 33.90 -1.22
N TYR A 155 26.36 34.13 0.09
CA TYR A 155 27.41 33.59 0.96
C TYR A 155 26.79 32.67 2.01
N ALA A 156 27.32 31.46 2.14
CA ALA A 156 27.08 30.56 3.25
C ALA A 156 27.97 30.97 4.45
N LEU A 157 27.37 31.04 5.63
CA LEU A 157 28.00 31.43 6.88
C LEU A 157 27.62 30.48 8.00
N THR A 158 28.59 30.15 8.84
CA THR A 158 28.36 29.54 10.15
C THR A 158 27.75 30.54 11.13
N ASP A 159 27.23 30.06 12.25
CA ASP A 159 26.73 30.92 13.34
C ASP A 159 27.79 31.95 13.81
N SER A 160 29.06 31.56 13.88
CA SER A 160 30.15 32.45 14.32
C SER A 160 30.45 33.54 13.28
N GLU A 161 30.49 33.20 12.00
CA GLU A 161 30.74 34.18 10.92
C GLU A 161 29.56 35.15 10.77
N MET A 162 28.33 34.65 10.95
CA MET A 162 27.13 35.50 10.97
C MET A 162 27.13 36.48 12.16
N GLN A 163 27.58 36.04 13.34
CA GLN A 163 27.76 36.93 14.50
C GLN A 163 28.81 38.00 14.22
N GLN A 164 29.98 37.62 13.69
CA GLN A 164 31.04 38.57 13.32
C GLN A 164 30.55 39.59 12.29
N LEU A 165 29.77 39.15 11.29
CA LEU A 165 29.23 40.04 10.27
C LEU A 165 28.19 41.01 10.85
N THR A 166 27.34 40.52 11.75
CA THR A 166 26.37 41.34 12.48
C THR A 166 27.07 42.39 13.34
N ASP A 167 28.10 42.00 14.10
CA ASP A 167 28.90 42.91 14.93
C ASP A 167 29.62 43.96 14.09
N PHE A 168 30.19 43.56 12.95
CA PHE A 168 30.81 44.47 12.00
C PHE A 168 29.81 45.53 11.48
N MET A 169 28.61 45.11 11.09
CA MET A 169 27.56 46.01 10.57
C MET A 169 27.11 47.03 11.63
N PHE A 170 27.03 46.63 12.91
CA PHE A 170 26.66 47.52 14.02
C PHE A 170 27.83 48.33 14.62
N GLY A 171 29.08 47.96 14.31
CA GLY A 171 30.29 48.57 14.89
C GLY A 171 30.58 50.00 14.43
N GLY A 172 30.08 50.41 13.26
CA GLY A 172 30.18 51.77 12.73
C GLY A 172 31.57 52.18 12.19
N THR A 173 32.53 51.27 12.13
CA THR A 173 33.93 51.52 11.72
C THR A 173 34.16 51.46 10.20
N TRP A 174 33.11 51.24 9.41
CA TRP A 174 33.18 51.01 7.96
C TRP A 174 33.19 52.31 7.13
N LEU A 175 32.85 53.47 7.70
CA LEU A 175 33.04 54.79 7.07
C LEU A 175 34.25 55.49 7.69
N ASN A 176 35.39 55.48 7.00
CA ASN A 176 36.56 56.25 7.43
C ASN A 176 36.48 57.69 6.91
N ALA A 177 35.49 58.45 7.39
CA ALA A 177 35.31 59.86 7.05
C ALA A 177 35.81 60.74 8.20
N ALA A 178 36.97 61.37 8.03
CA ALA A 178 37.61 62.22 9.04
C ALA A 178 36.76 63.45 9.45
N ASP A 179 35.76 63.83 8.64
CA ASP A 179 35.03 65.09 8.75
C ASP A 179 33.58 64.97 9.26
N ILE A 180 33.14 63.77 9.67
CA ILE A 180 31.75 63.54 10.14
C ILE A 180 31.77 62.81 11.49
N SER A 181 30.93 63.23 12.46
CA SER A 181 30.83 62.54 13.76
C SER A 181 30.32 61.10 13.59
N LEU A 182 30.81 60.16 14.41
CA LEU A 182 30.41 58.75 14.38
C LEU A 182 28.88 58.56 14.49
N GLU A 183 28.19 59.44 15.21
CA GLU A 183 26.73 59.46 15.34
C GLU A 183 26.05 59.76 13.99
N LEU A 184 26.51 60.78 13.26
CA LEU A 184 25.94 61.16 11.96
C LEU A 184 26.30 60.13 10.86
N GLN A 185 27.46 59.47 10.97
CA GLN A 185 27.86 58.38 10.08
C GLN A 185 26.92 57.16 10.19
N LYS A 186 26.48 56.82 11.41
CA LYS A 186 25.52 55.74 11.68
C LYS A 186 24.10 56.07 11.19
N GLU A 187 23.75 57.35 11.06
CA GLU A 187 22.45 57.82 10.58
C GLU A 187 22.37 57.91 9.04
N LEU A 188 23.48 58.26 8.38
CA LEU A 188 23.52 58.52 6.92
C LEU A 188 23.55 57.26 6.06
N VAL A 189 24.16 56.18 6.54
CA VAL A 189 24.35 54.95 5.76
C VAL A 189 24.01 53.74 6.63
N ASN A 190 23.20 52.83 6.11
CA ASN A 190 22.90 51.57 6.78
C ASN A 190 23.42 50.39 5.94
N PRO A 191 24.49 49.69 6.36
CA PRO A 191 25.03 48.56 5.61
C PRO A 191 24.02 47.41 5.43
N TYR A 192 23.00 47.31 6.30
CA TYR A 192 21.91 46.35 6.12
C TYR A 192 21.10 46.55 4.85
N GLN A 193 21.10 47.75 4.24
CA GLN A 193 20.40 47.99 2.98
C GLN A 193 20.99 47.19 1.80
N TYR A 194 22.24 46.73 1.94
CA TYR A 194 22.91 45.90 0.93
C TYR A 194 22.73 44.40 1.17
N ILE A 195 22.13 44.00 2.30
CA ILE A 195 21.72 42.62 2.54
C ILE A 195 20.33 42.46 1.95
N ASP A 196 20.23 41.69 0.87
CA ASP A 196 18.99 41.43 0.15
C ASP A 196 18.14 40.36 0.85
N SER A 197 18.80 39.33 1.39
CA SER A 197 18.12 38.23 2.07
C SER A 197 19.01 37.56 3.11
N ILE A 198 18.37 36.96 4.13
CA ILE A 198 19.02 36.07 5.09
C ILE A 198 18.12 34.86 5.26
N THR A 199 18.64 33.68 4.96
CA THR A 199 17.92 32.41 5.08
C THR A 199 18.69 31.45 5.98
N TRP A 200 18.04 30.93 7.02
CA TRP A 200 18.61 29.94 7.92
C TRP A 200 18.24 28.51 7.49
N TYR A 201 19.20 27.60 7.62
CA TYR A 201 19.03 26.17 7.40
C TYR A 201 19.39 25.38 8.67
N PRO A 202 18.64 24.29 8.97
CA PRO A 202 18.85 23.48 10.18
C PRO A 202 20.07 22.54 10.11
N PHE A 203 20.94 22.72 9.12
CA PHE A 203 22.10 21.88 8.89
C PHE A 203 23.24 22.69 8.28
N ASP A 204 24.45 22.16 8.40
CA ASP A 204 25.63 22.76 7.79
C ASP A 204 25.63 22.54 6.28
N ILE A 205 25.89 23.62 5.53
CA ILE A 205 26.03 23.56 4.07
C ILE A 205 27.42 22.97 3.77
N PRO A 206 27.51 21.74 3.24
CA PRO A 206 28.78 21.05 3.11
C PRO A 206 29.48 21.48 1.81
N ASN A 207 30.79 21.71 1.90
CA ASN A 207 31.64 22.02 0.75
C ASN A 207 31.78 20.85 -0.26
N SER A 208 31.26 19.65 0.06
CA SER A 208 31.32 18.47 -0.80
C SER A 208 30.25 18.45 -1.89
N ASP A 209 29.08 19.03 -1.60
CA ASP A 209 27.89 18.96 -2.47
C ASP A 209 27.61 20.30 -3.16
N VAL A 210 28.26 21.35 -2.68
CA VAL A 210 28.07 22.74 -3.09
C VAL A 210 29.45 23.35 -3.33
N THR A 211 29.62 24.02 -4.46
CA THR A 211 30.85 24.77 -4.74
C THR A 211 30.87 26.02 -3.86
N ILE A 212 31.70 25.97 -2.81
CA ILE A 212 31.91 27.07 -1.87
C ILE A 212 33.32 27.62 -2.06
N ASN A 213 33.42 28.87 -2.49
CA ASN A 213 34.67 29.59 -2.63
C ASN A 213 34.85 30.54 -1.44
N PRO A 214 35.90 30.40 -0.61
CA PRO A 214 36.17 31.35 0.46
C PRO A 214 36.44 32.73 -0.14
N GLU A 215 35.60 33.71 0.15
CA GLU A 215 35.78 35.09 -0.28
C GLU A 215 35.33 36.06 0.82
N ASN A 216 36.02 37.19 0.93
CA ASN A 216 35.57 38.28 1.77
C ASN A 216 34.17 38.75 1.38
N ILE A 217 33.30 38.91 2.37
CA ILE A 217 31.95 39.42 2.15
C ILE A 217 32.07 40.93 1.91
N LYS A 218 31.77 41.33 0.68
CA LYS A 218 31.76 42.73 0.23
C LYS A 218 30.32 43.18 0.08
N PHE A 219 30.03 44.43 0.43
CA PHE A 219 28.70 45.03 0.28
C PHE A 219 28.88 46.47 -0.20
N GLY A 220 28.24 46.82 -1.32
CA GLY A 220 28.47 48.12 -1.97
C GLY A 220 29.97 48.39 -2.23
N TYR A 221 30.53 49.38 -1.52
CA TYR A 221 31.92 49.83 -1.64
C TYR A 221 32.86 49.32 -0.52
N TRP A 222 32.34 48.52 0.42
CA TRP A 222 33.06 48.10 1.63
C TRP A 222 33.41 46.61 1.62
N ASP A 223 34.54 46.29 2.23
CA ASP A 223 34.99 44.92 2.53
C ASP A 223 34.88 44.70 4.05
N SER A 224 34.12 43.68 4.46
CA SER A 224 33.96 43.33 5.88
C SER A 224 35.22 42.74 6.52
N GLY A 225 36.14 42.19 5.73
CA GLY A 225 37.26 41.36 6.20
C GLY A 225 36.84 39.99 6.73
N ILE A 226 35.55 39.65 6.65
CA ILE A 226 34.99 38.36 7.08
C ILE A 226 34.91 37.46 5.85
N VAL A 227 35.54 36.30 5.94
CA VAL A 227 35.53 35.32 4.85
C VAL A 227 34.26 34.50 4.96
N GLY A 228 33.39 34.61 3.97
CA GLY A 228 32.21 33.77 3.80
C GLY A 228 32.43 32.74 2.71
N GLY A 229 31.58 31.71 2.69
CA GLY A 229 31.56 30.74 1.61
C GLY A 229 30.73 31.22 0.42
N LEU A 230 31.33 31.81 -0.61
CA LEU A 230 30.62 32.22 -1.82
C LEU A 230 30.04 31.00 -2.53
N LEU A 231 28.72 31.00 -2.73
CA LEU A 231 27.97 29.95 -3.40
C LEU A 231 27.97 30.16 -4.92
N ASP A 232 28.30 29.10 -5.66
CA ASP A 232 28.05 29.04 -7.11
C ASP A 232 26.54 28.89 -7.38
N PRO A 233 25.88 29.84 -8.06
CA PRO A 233 24.45 29.78 -8.33
C PRO A 233 24.01 28.55 -9.13
N LEU A 234 24.90 27.96 -9.95
CA LEU A 234 24.58 26.77 -10.75
C LEU A 234 24.68 25.47 -9.95
N ASN A 235 25.36 25.49 -8.81
CA ASN A 235 25.65 24.32 -7.98
C ASN A 235 25.28 24.54 -6.51
N ALA A 236 24.30 25.38 -6.23
CA ALA A 236 23.81 25.71 -4.88
C ALA A 236 22.67 24.79 -4.39
N THR A 237 22.71 23.50 -4.72
CA THR A 237 21.68 22.55 -4.29
C THR A 237 22.25 21.36 -3.53
N LYS A 238 21.55 20.88 -2.50
CA LYS A 238 21.90 19.66 -1.76
C LYS A 238 20.76 18.67 -1.76
N GLY A 239 21.09 17.39 -1.90
CA GLY A 239 20.15 16.26 -1.80
C GLY A 239 20.33 15.45 -0.52
N PHE A 240 19.23 14.97 0.04
CA PHE A 240 19.19 14.00 1.12
C PHE A 240 18.28 12.86 0.70
N ALA A 241 18.60 11.64 1.05
CA ALA A 241 17.74 10.51 0.80
C ALA A 241 17.89 9.44 1.87
N GLU A 242 16.79 8.78 2.19
CA GLU A 242 16.80 7.56 2.98
C GLU A 242 15.76 6.58 2.43
N LYS A 243 16.13 5.30 2.44
CA LYS A 243 15.29 4.19 2.02
C LYS A 243 14.89 3.39 3.25
N ILE A 244 13.59 3.12 3.37
CA ILE A 244 13.03 2.24 4.39
C ILE A 244 12.26 1.09 3.75
N THR A 245 12.07 0.02 4.51
CA THR A 245 11.22 -1.11 4.13
C THR A 245 9.92 -1.06 4.92
N ILE A 246 8.79 -1.04 4.21
CA ILE A 246 7.44 -1.09 4.75
C ILE A 246 7.16 -2.54 5.20
N PRO A 247 6.84 -2.79 6.49
CA PRO A 247 6.53 -4.14 6.93
C PRO A 247 5.24 -4.63 6.28
N ASN A 248 5.23 -5.91 5.92
CA ASN A 248 4.04 -6.56 5.39
C ASN A 248 2.88 -6.54 6.40
N HIS A 249 1.67 -6.62 5.88
CA HIS A 249 0.48 -6.84 6.69
C HIS A 249 0.62 -8.13 7.53
N SER A 250 0.15 -8.11 8.77
CA SER A 250 0.24 -9.26 9.69
C SER A 250 -0.44 -10.53 9.15
N GLN A 251 -1.40 -10.35 8.24
CA GLN A 251 -2.12 -11.42 7.54
C GLN A 251 -1.69 -11.61 6.07
N VAL A 252 -0.52 -11.13 5.63
CA VAL A 252 -0.07 -11.16 4.21
C VAL A 252 -0.06 -12.57 3.59
N ALA A 253 0.03 -13.63 4.39
CA ALA A 253 -0.12 -15.02 3.94
C ALA A 253 -1.48 -15.30 3.24
N ARG A 254 -2.46 -14.41 3.41
CA ARG A 254 -3.75 -14.44 2.69
C ARG A 254 -3.65 -13.85 1.29
N GLY A 255 -2.77 -12.88 1.08
CA GLY A 255 -2.64 -12.15 -0.18
C GLY A 255 -1.89 -10.84 -0.03
N TYR A 256 -1.15 -10.47 -1.08
CA TYR A 256 -0.47 -9.17 -1.21
C TYR A 256 -1.46 -8.02 -1.33
N TYR A 257 -2.71 -8.28 -1.72
CA TYR A 257 -3.78 -7.28 -1.72
C TYR A 257 -3.95 -6.59 -0.34
N LEU A 258 -3.54 -7.23 0.76
CA LEU A 258 -3.59 -6.66 2.11
C LEU A 258 -2.56 -5.56 2.36
N ASN A 259 -1.48 -5.53 1.60
CA ASN A 259 -0.50 -4.44 1.63
C ASN A 259 -1.00 -3.20 0.87
N ALA A 260 -2.05 -3.33 0.06
CA ALA A 260 -2.63 -2.25 -0.71
C ALA A 260 -3.78 -1.55 0.04
N TYR A 261 -4.17 -0.38 -0.48
CA TYR A 261 -5.44 0.23 -0.12
C TYR A 261 -6.59 -0.73 -0.49
N PRO A 262 -7.63 -0.89 0.35
CA PRO A 262 -7.93 -0.13 1.56
C PRO A 262 -7.38 -0.69 2.87
N TYR A 263 -6.78 -1.88 2.84
CA TYR A 263 -6.37 -2.64 4.03
C TYR A 263 -5.13 -2.06 4.71
N THR A 264 -4.20 -1.50 3.93
CA THR A 264 -3.05 -0.76 4.43
C THR A 264 -3.11 0.68 3.95
N ARG A 265 -2.87 1.62 4.85
CA ARG A 265 -2.78 3.06 4.57
C ARG A 265 -1.44 3.59 5.04
N LEU A 266 -0.87 4.48 4.22
CA LEU A 266 0.43 5.10 4.44
C LEU A 266 0.24 6.61 4.54
N MET A 267 0.75 7.22 5.60
CA MET A 267 0.76 8.66 5.80
C MET A 267 2.16 9.08 6.20
N LEU A 268 2.81 9.87 5.35
CA LEU A 268 4.12 10.44 5.65
C LEU A 268 3.91 11.78 6.33
N ASP A 269 4.47 11.97 7.53
CA ASP A 269 4.61 13.29 8.14
C ASP A 269 6.06 13.76 7.98
N CYS A 270 6.26 14.90 7.33
CA CYS A 270 7.60 15.35 6.95
C CYS A 270 7.74 16.87 7.02
N TYR A 271 8.37 17.36 8.08
CA TYR A 271 8.84 18.76 8.22
C TYR A 271 7.82 19.82 7.75
N THR A 272 8.27 20.77 6.92
CA THR A 272 7.45 21.83 6.32
C THR A 272 6.60 21.36 5.16
N PHE A 273 6.72 20.09 4.73
CA PHE A 273 5.85 19.49 3.70
C PHE A 273 4.52 19.01 4.30
N GLY A 274 4.44 18.90 5.63
CA GLY A 274 3.25 18.46 6.37
C GLY A 274 2.97 16.98 6.18
N SER A 275 1.70 16.60 6.37
CA SER A 275 1.29 15.21 6.29
C SER A 275 0.68 14.85 4.94
N ILE A 276 1.24 13.82 4.30
CA ILE A 276 0.97 13.43 2.93
C ILE A 276 0.48 11.98 2.88
N PRO A 277 -0.73 11.71 2.38
CA PRO A 277 -1.19 10.35 2.14
C PRO A 277 -0.44 9.76 0.94
N ILE A 278 0.00 8.51 1.07
CA ILE A 278 0.68 7.76 0.02
C ILE A 278 -0.21 6.58 -0.38
N ASP A 279 -0.36 6.36 -1.69
CA ASP A 279 -1.08 5.20 -2.19
C ASP A 279 -0.28 3.91 -1.91
N ALA A 280 -0.84 3.07 -1.05
CA ALA A 280 -0.25 1.79 -0.67
C ALA A 280 -0.31 0.75 -1.79
N SER A 281 -1.15 0.93 -2.82
CA SER A 281 -1.29 -0.03 -3.93
C SER A 281 0.03 -0.25 -4.69
N VAL A 282 0.85 0.80 -4.78
CA VAL A 282 2.18 0.79 -5.40
C VAL A 282 3.16 -0.11 -4.63
N PHE A 283 2.92 -0.35 -3.33
CA PHE A 283 3.80 -1.08 -2.44
C PHE A 283 3.26 -2.47 -2.06
N SER A 284 2.34 -3.02 -2.86
CA SER A 284 1.71 -4.32 -2.58
C SER A 284 2.71 -5.48 -2.56
N VAL A 285 3.72 -5.44 -3.43
CA VAL A 285 4.84 -6.40 -3.51
C VAL A 285 6.16 -5.73 -3.17
N ASP A 286 6.43 -4.57 -3.78
CA ASP A 286 7.64 -3.82 -3.49
C ASP A 286 7.44 -3.00 -2.22
N THR A 287 8.02 -3.47 -1.14
CA THR A 287 7.90 -2.83 0.17
C THR A 287 8.93 -1.72 0.38
N ASN A 288 9.71 -1.31 -0.63
CA ASN A 288 10.73 -0.28 -0.46
C ASN A 288 10.21 1.11 -0.78
N LEU A 289 10.38 2.03 0.16
CA LEU A 289 10.04 3.44 -0.02
C LEU A 289 11.28 4.29 0.23
N THR A 290 11.63 5.10 -0.77
CA THR A 290 12.73 6.08 -0.68
C THR A 290 12.18 7.48 -0.58
N LEU A 291 12.47 8.17 0.53
CA LEU A 291 12.19 9.58 0.71
C LEU A 291 13.41 10.39 0.30
N GLY A 292 13.25 11.27 -0.68
CA GLY A 292 14.29 12.19 -1.13
C GLY A 292 13.88 13.64 -0.89
N LEU A 293 14.80 14.44 -0.37
CA LEU A 293 14.70 15.89 -0.21
C LEU A 293 15.81 16.55 -1.01
N SER A 294 15.52 17.67 -1.65
CA SER A 294 16.53 18.49 -2.33
C SER A 294 16.23 19.95 -2.08
N ILE A 295 17.23 20.74 -1.72
CA ILE A 295 17.04 22.15 -1.35
C ILE A 295 17.90 22.99 -2.27
N ASP A 296 17.32 24.09 -2.76
CA ASP A 296 18.04 25.20 -3.38
C ASP A 296 18.37 26.23 -2.30
N PHE A 297 19.67 26.47 -2.08
CA PHE A 297 20.16 27.34 -1.02
C PHE A 297 19.95 28.83 -1.28
N LEU A 298 19.76 29.22 -2.55
CA LEU A 298 19.54 30.62 -2.91
C LEU A 298 18.12 31.06 -2.55
N THR A 299 17.14 30.20 -2.85
CA THR A 299 15.71 30.49 -2.65
C THR A 299 15.16 29.93 -1.34
N GLY A 300 15.81 28.92 -0.77
CA GLY A 300 15.29 28.14 0.36
C GLY A 300 14.16 27.20 0.01
N LEU A 301 13.86 27.03 -1.29
CA LEU A 301 12.81 26.12 -1.75
C LEU A 301 13.33 24.68 -1.70
N GLY A 302 12.58 23.83 -1.00
CA GLY A 302 12.81 22.40 -0.94
C GLY A 302 11.87 21.64 -1.89
N LYS A 303 12.39 20.59 -2.51
CA LYS A 303 11.68 19.59 -3.31
C LYS A 303 11.71 18.26 -2.57
N MET A 304 10.54 17.74 -2.23
CA MET A 304 10.40 16.37 -1.72
C MET A 304 9.96 15.44 -2.84
N THR A 305 10.55 14.25 -2.92
CA THR A 305 10.15 13.18 -3.83
C THR A 305 10.08 11.86 -3.08
N ILE A 306 8.97 11.15 -3.22
CA ILE A 306 8.80 9.78 -2.73
C ILE A 306 8.95 8.84 -3.92
N ARG A 307 9.74 7.78 -3.77
CA ARG A 307 9.98 6.78 -4.81
C ARG A 307 9.76 5.36 -4.33
N SER A 308 9.29 4.49 -5.24
CA SER A 308 9.25 3.03 -5.08
C SER A 308 10.30 2.39 -6.00
N GLY A 309 10.59 1.10 -5.79
CA GLY A 309 11.65 0.38 -6.48
C GLY A 309 12.77 -0.03 -5.53
N SER A 310 13.44 -1.15 -5.83
CA SER A 310 14.64 -1.61 -5.11
C SER A 310 15.73 -0.55 -5.04
N GLN A 311 15.86 0.28 -6.10
CA GLN A 311 16.77 1.42 -6.20
C GLN A 311 16.05 2.78 -6.19
N GLY A 312 14.73 2.82 -5.93
CA GLY A 312 13.95 4.05 -5.99
C GLY A 312 13.76 4.56 -7.42
N ASP A 313 13.46 3.67 -8.36
CA ASP A 313 13.41 3.98 -9.80
C ASP A 313 12.13 4.73 -10.21
N ASN A 314 11.03 4.56 -9.46
CA ASN A 314 9.72 5.07 -9.83
C ASN A 314 9.29 6.21 -8.91
N ILE A 315 8.96 7.38 -9.47
CA ILE A 315 8.45 8.51 -8.70
C ILE A 315 6.97 8.29 -8.41
N VAL A 316 6.61 8.23 -7.12
CA VAL A 316 5.24 8.05 -6.63
C VAL A 316 4.60 9.41 -6.35
N TYR A 317 5.36 10.32 -5.75
CA TYR A 317 4.86 11.64 -5.36
C TYR A 317 5.98 12.68 -5.36
N ARG A 318 5.63 13.93 -5.67
CA ARG A 318 6.55 15.07 -5.61
C ARG A 318 5.81 16.34 -5.19
N THR A 319 6.44 17.11 -4.33
CA THR A 319 5.93 18.42 -3.89
C THR A 319 7.08 19.37 -3.55
N PHE A 320 6.75 20.64 -3.33
CA PHE A 320 7.69 21.70 -2.97
C PHE A 320 7.19 22.43 -1.71
N ALA A 321 8.12 22.87 -0.86
CA ALA A 321 7.83 23.66 0.33
C ALA A 321 9.00 24.58 0.66
N GLN A 322 8.74 25.66 1.39
CA GLN A 322 9.81 26.51 1.92
C GLN A 322 10.50 25.77 3.07
N VAL A 323 11.77 25.40 2.87
CA VAL A 323 12.60 24.72 3.87
C VAL A 323 13.53 25.71 4.55
N GLY A 324 14.15 26.59 3.78
CA GLY A 324 14.95 27.68 4.31
C GLY A 324 14.05 28.63 5.11
N VAL A 325 14.45 28.96 6.34
CA VAL A 325 13.71 29.87 7.22
C VAL A 325 14.16 31.30 6.93
N PRO A 326 13.35 32.13 6.25
CA PRO A 326 13.72 33.51 5.99
C PRO A 326 13.76 34.29 7.30
N MET A 327 14.87 34.97 7.57
CA MET A 327 15.03 35.83 8.73
C MET A 327 14.83 37.28 8.33
N LYS A 328 14.09 38.04 9.16
CA LYS A 328 13.86 39.46 8.90
C LYS A 328 15.08 40.29 9.28
N ILE A 329 15.45 41.19 8.38
CA ILE A 329 16.42 42.26 8.62
C ILE A 329 15.62 43.42 9.23
N SER A 330 15.66 43.62 10.55
CA SER A 330 14.87 44.68 11.19
C SER A 330 15.66 45.99 11.30
N GLN A 331 15.20 47.04 10.58
CA GLN A 331 15.03 48.36 11.19
C GLN A 331 13.66 48.36 11.90
N VAL A 332 13.52 49.07 13.02
CA VAL A 332 12.30 49.07 13.87
C VAL A 332 11.03 49.24 13.02
N THR A 333 10.19 48.21 12.96
CA THR A 333 8.91 48.24 12.22
C THR A 333 7.78 47.74 13.11
N GLN A 334 6.79 48.61 13.37
CA GLN A 334 5.47 48.19 13.84
C GLN A 334 4.69 47.61 12.67
N SER A 335 4.28 46.35 12.78
CA SER A 335 2.85 45.98 12.78
C SER A 335 2.74 44.45 12.72
N LEU A 336 2.32 43.93 13.86
CA LEU A 336 1.98 42.54 14.10
C LEU A 336 0.54 42.32 13.63
N VAL A 337 0.25 42.45 12.33
CA VAL A 337 -1.12 42.30 11.82
C VAL A 337 -1.11 41.58 10.47
N GLY A 338 -1.69 40.38 10.44
CA GLY A 338 -2.09 39.71 9.20
C GLY A 338 -1.50 38.33 8.92
N ALA A 339 -1.15 37.52 9.92
CA ALA A 339 -0.89 36.09 9.69
C ALA A 339 -2.23 35.32 9.71
N GLY A 340 -3.03 35.51 8.66
CA GLY A 340 -4.34 34.90 8.50
C GLY A 340 -4.53 34.36 7.09
N ALA A 341 -4.87 33.06 7.03
CA ALA A 341 -5.45 32.33 5.90
C ALA A 341 -4.58 32.08 4.65
N SER A 342 -3.98 30.89 4.61
CA SER A 342 -3.86 30.10 3.37
C SER A 342 -4.56 28.75 3.57
N VAL A 343 -5.90 28.78 3.52
CA VAL A 343 -6.71 27.59 3.31
C VAL A 343 -6.60 27.23 1.84
N VAL A 344 -5.66 26.36 1.47
CA VAL A 344 -5.66 25.74 0.15
C VAL A 344 -6.47 24.45 0.28
N GLY A 345 -7.74 24.56 -0.10
CA GLY A 345 -8.67 23.45 -0.25
C GLY A 345 -8.17 22.47 -1.30
N GLY A 346 -7.58 21.38 -0.83
CA GLY A 346 -7.37 20.16 -1.59
C GLY A 346 -8.27 19.07 -1.04
N ALA A 347 -9.59 19.24 -1.14
CA ALA A 347 -10.49 18.09 -1.04
C ALA A 347 -10.28 17.25 -2.30
N VAL A 348 -9.25 16.41 -2.30
CA VAL A 348 -9.21 15.30 -3.26
C VAL A 348 -10.26 14.32 -2.76
N GLY A 349 -11.49 14.53 -3.21
CA GLY A 349 -12.50 13.50 -3.23
C GLY A 349 -11.97 12.38 -4.11
N LEU A 350 -11.27 11.42 -3.50
CA LEU A 350 -10.92 10.17 -4.13
C LEU A 350 -12.20 9.33 -4.17
N ALA A 351 -13.01 9.60 -5.18
CA ALA A 351 -13.96 8.65 -5.73
C ALA A 351 -13.16 7.52 -6.38
N TYR A 352 -12.71 6.55 -5.59
CA TYR A 352 -12.06 5.36 -6.10
C TYR A 352 -12.73 4.10 -5.56
N GLY A 353 -13.52 3.50 -6.45
CA GLY A 353 -13.76 2.06 -6.48
C GLY A 353 -14.58 1.53 -5.32
N ASN A 354 -15.88 1.81 -5.35
CA ASN A 354 -16.82 0.77 -4.93
C ASN A 354 -16.46 -0.47 -5.77
N VAL A 355 -15.96 -1.54 -5.13
CA VAL A 355 -15.69 -2.82 -5.81
C VAL A 355 -17.04 -3.45 -6.10
N VAL A 356 -17.75 -2.86 -7.05
CA VAL A 356 -18.97 -3.38 -7.66
C VAL A 356 -18.52 -4.57 -8.49
N GLY A 357 -18.62 -5.75 -7.89
CA GLY A 357 -18.29 -6.99 -8.58
C GLY A 357 -17.95 -8.15 -7.65
N PHE A 358 -18.66 -8.33 -6.53
CA PHE A 358 -18.99 -9.65 -5.97
C PHE A 358 -20.03 -9.45 -4.86
N ALA A 359 -21.17 -10.13 -4.99
CA ALA A 359 -22.37 -9.91 -4.19
C ALA A 359 -22.17 -10.17 -2.68
N GLN A 360 -22.80 -9.30 -1.87
CA GLN A 360 -23.08 -9.40 -0.42
C GLN A 360 -21.87 -9.68 0.50
N GLY A 361 -21.15 -8.62 0.87
CA GLY A 361 -20.25 -8.59 2.02
C GLY A 361 -20.28 -7.21 2.65
N ILE A 362 -20.50 -7.14 3.96
CA ILE A 362 -20.73 -5.93 4.77
C ILE A 362 -19.70 -4.83 4.47
N ILE A 363 -20.13 -3.74 3.83
CA ILE A 363 -19.36 -2.51 3.61
C ILE A 363 -19.67 -1.57 4.78
N SER A 364 -18.95 -1.68 5.90
CA SER A 364 -19.17 -0.80 7.06
C SER A 364 -17.89 -0.65 7.88
N GLY A 365 -17.07 0.35 7.56
CA GLY A 365 -15.88 0.69 8.36
C GLY A 365 -14.73 1.38 7.62
N LEU A 366 -14.79 1.46 6.29
CA LEU A 366 -13.73 2.08 5.47
C LEU A 366 -13.84 3.61 5.40
N GLU A 367 -15.07 4.14 5.45
CA GLU A 367 -15.39 5.56 5.29
C GLU A 367 -15.06 6.41 6.53
N SER A 368 -14.96 5.81 7.73
CA SER A 368 -14.76 6.53 8.99
C SER A 368 -13.30 6.87 9.33
N LEU A 369 -12.34 6.44 8.50
CA LEU A 369 -10.91 6.62 8.73
C LEU A 369 -10.26 7.64 7.80
N MET A 370 -11.05 8.57 7.23
CA MET A 370 -10.51 9.64 6.39
C MET A 370 -9.51 10.49 7.18
N PRO A 371 -8.21 10.51 6.81
CA PRO A 371 -7.26 11.39 7.46
C PRO A 371 -7.63 12.83 7.09
N GLN A 372 -7.80 13.69 8.11
CA GLN A 372 -7.87 15.13 7.88
C GLN A 372 -6.48 15.59 7.42
N MET A 373 -6.36 15.93 6.14
CA MET A 373 -5.14 16.52 5.61
C MET A 373 -4.92 17.88 6.26
N SER A 374 -3.78 18.05 6.94
CA SER A 374 -3.28 19.36 7.34
C SER A 374 -2.09 19.69 6.46
N SER A 375 -2.27 20.62 5.51
CA SER A 375 -1.16 21.16 4.73
C SER A 375 -0.48 22.26 5.56
N ALA A 376 0.74 22.02 6.00
CA ALA A 376 1.56 23.02 6.67
C ALA A 376 2.24 23.93 5.61
N GLY A 377 1.48 24.82 4.99
CA GLY A 377 2.00 25.85 4.06
C GLY A 377 2.46 27.13 4.78
N SER A 378 3.13 27.02 5.92
CA SER A 378 3.59 28.18 6.70
C SER A 378 5.00 28.61 6.28
N ASN A 379 5.33 29.89 6.48
CA ASN A 379 6.72 30.39 6.45
C ASN A 379 7.62 29.41 7.24
N GLY A 380 8.78 29.07 6.66
CA GLY A 380 9.71 28.11 7.26
C GLY A 380 9.84 28.35 8.76
N SER A 381 9.56 27.33 9.57
CA SER A 381 9.62 27.44 11.03
C SER A 381 10.69 26.50 11.55
N ARG A 382 11.52 26.99 12.48
CA ARG A 382 12.51 26.16 13.17
C ARG A 382 11.85 24.97 13.90
N SER A 383 10.62 25.14 14.36
CA SER A 383 9.86 24.06 15.04
C SER A 383 9.52 22.89 14.13
N ALA A 384 9.49 23.09 12.81
CA ALA A 384 9.14 22.04 11.85
C ALA A 384 10.21 20.94 11.79
N PHE A 385 11.44 21.22 12.23
CA PHE A 385 12.56 20.29 12.15
C PHE A 385 12.85 19.56 13.47
N VAL A 386 12.00 19.70 14.49
CA VAL A 386 12.24 19.11 15.81
C VAL A 386 12.06 17.59 15.81
N ASN A 387 11.07 17.10 15.06
CA ASN A 387 10.79 15.67 14.99
C ASN A 387 11.32 15.08 13.67
N ALA A 388 11.78 13.84 13.73
CA ALA A 388 12.13 13.09 12.53
C ALA A 388 10.91 12.90 11.63
N PRO A 389 11.07 12.94 10.29
CA PRO A 389 10.02 12.52 9.39
C PRO A 389 9.63 11.08 9.70
N CYS A 390 8.34 10.78 9.66
CA CYS A 390 7.86 9.45 10.00
C CYS A 390 6.80 8.96 9.02
N LEU A 391 6.89 7.68 8.66
CA LEU A 391 5.86 6.97 7.93
C LEU A 391 4.93 6.30 8.94
N ILE A 392 3.70 6.80 9.04
CA ILE A 392 2.62 6.21 9.81
C ILE A 392 1.92 5.18 8.93
N ILE A 393 1.87 3.94 9.39
CA ILE A 393 1.27 2.82 8.67
C ILE A 393 0.11 2.26 9.48
N THR A 394 -1.07 2.29 8.88
CA THR A 394 -2.33 1.86 9.51
C THR A 394 -2.86 0.66 8.76
N ARG A 395 -3.12 -0.46 9.45
CA ARG A 395 -3.48 -1.74 8.84
C ARG A 395 -4.73 -2.36 9.45
N GLN A 396 -5.72 -2.63 8.62
CA GLN A 396 -6.98 -3.24 9.02
C GLN A 396 -6.90 -4.77 8.94
N LYS A 397 -7.18 -5.43 10.07
CA LYS A 397 -7.29 -6.89 10.09
C LYS A 397 -8.61 -7.33 9.51
N LEU A 398 -8.63 -8.52 8.93
CA LEU A 398 -9.85 -9.23 8.56
C LEU A 398 -10.19 -10.30 9.58
N VAL A 399 -11.47 -10.70 9.62
CA VAL A 399 -11.90 -11.86 10.40
C VAL A 399 -11.19 -13.14 9.90
N PRO A 400 -11.08 -14.17 10.77
CA PRO A 400 -10.54 -15.47 10.37
C PRO A 400 -11.23 -16.04 9.13
N GLU A 401 -10.47 -16.68 8.26
CA GLU A 401 -10.98 -17.32 7.05
C GLU A 401 -11.39 -18.78 7.31
N ASP A 402 -12.35 -19.29 6.54
CA ASP A 402 -12.64 -20.71 6.42
C ASP A 402 -12.38 -21.15 4.97
N LYS A 403 -11.10 -21.41 4.68
CA LYS A 403 -10.64 -21.81 3.36
C LYS A 403 -11.21 -23.17 2.92
N ALA A 404 -11.41 -24.09 3.88
CA ALA A 404 -11.88 -25.43 3.59
C ALA A 404 -13.33 -25.46 3.07
N GLN A 405 -14.18 -24.54 3.54
CA GLN A 405 -15.59 -24.47 3.12
C GLN A 405 -15.86 -23.46 2.01
N PHE A 406 -15.03 -22.43 1.88
CA PHE A 406 -15.31 -21.32 0.98
C PHE A 406 -14.22 -21.03 -0.03
N GLY A 407 -13.06 -21.67 0.07
CA GLY A 407 -11.88 -21.38 -0.74
C GLY A 407 -11.42 -19.92 -0.62
N ARG A 408 -10.43 -19.58 -1.44
CA ARG A 408 -9.95 -18.21 -1.67
C ARG A 408 -10.15 -17.84 -3.14
N PRO A 409 -10.22 -16.54 -3.48
CA PRO A 409 -10.33 -16.11 -4.87
C PRO A 409 -9.18 -16.64 -5.73
N LEU A 410 -9.54 -17.20 -6.89
CA LEU A 410 -8.59 -17.64 -7.92
C LEU A 410 -8.79 -16.83 -9.19
N CYS A 411 -10.04 -16.70 -9.65
CA CYS A 411 -10.45 -15.90 -10.81
C CYS A 411 -9.64 -16.20 -12.06
N ASP A 412 -9.50 -17.47 -12.38
CA ASP A 412 -8.69 -17.95 -13.50
C ASP A 412 -9.29 -19.22 -14.11
N VAL A 413 -8.95 -19.50 -15.37
CA VAL A 413 -9.33 -20.75 -16.03
C VAL A 413 -8.39 -21.86 -15.57
N GLN A 414 -8.95 -22.89 -14.96
CA GLN A 414 -8.18 -24.00 -14.41
C GLN A 414 -8.78 -25.34 -14.83
N THR A 415 -7.91 -26.32 -15.06
CA THR A 415 -8.32 -27.71 -15.18
C THR A 415 -8.68 -28.23 -13.79
N ILE A 416 -9.89 -28.77 -13.61
CA ILE A 416 -10.41 -29.11 -12.27
C ILE A 416 -9.53 -30.14 -11.55
N SER A 417 -8.95 -31.10 -12.28
CA SER A 417 -8.04 -32.09 -11.70
C SER A 417 -6.71 -31.53 -11.18
N ALA A 418 -6.35 -30.30 -11.52
CA ALA A 418 -5.21 -29.59 -10.93
C ALA A 418 -5.55 -28.98 -9.55
N LEU A 419 -6.83 -28.99 -9.16
CA LEU A 419 -7.33 -28.48 -7.89
C LEU A 419 -7.75 -29.64 -6.98
N SER A 420 -7.87 -29.34 -5.68
CA SER A 420 -8.38 -30.27 -4.67
C SER A 420 -9.15 -29.54 -3.58
N GLY A 421 -10.09 -30.22 -2.94
CA GLY A 421 -10.94 -29.62 -1.90
C GLY A 421 -12.05 -28.77 -2.51
N TYR A 422 -12.43 -27.69 -1.82
CA TYR A 422 -13.53 -26.83 -2.27
C TYR A 422 -13.19 -26.09 -3.57
N VAL A 423 -14.09 -26.13 -4.54
CA VAL A 423 -14.01 -25.43 -5.83
C VAL A 423 -15.36 -24.79 -6.14
N LEU A 424 -15.34 -23.53 -6.57
CA LEU A 424 -16.50 -22.78 -7.05
C LEU A 424 -16.19 -22.23 -8.44
N CYS A 425 -16.98 -22.64 -9.43
CA CYS A 425 -16.88 -22.17 -10.80
C CYS A 425 -17.91 -21.08 -11.08
N GLU A 426 -17.69 -20.29 -12.14
CA GLU A 426 -18.71 -19.43 -12.74
C GLU A 426 -19.09 -19.97 -14.11
N ASN A 427 -20.39 -20.05 -14.38
CA ASN A 427 -20.94 -20.52 -15.66
C ASN A 427 -20.29 -21.80 -16.16
N ALA A 428 -20.11 -22.78 -15.26
CA ALA A 428 -19.54 -24.07 -15.60
C ALA A 428 -20.36 -24.75 -16.70
N ASP A 429 -19.66 -25.25 -17.72
CA ASP A 429 -20.25 -26.03 -18.80
C ASP A 429 -19.41 -27.29 -19.04
N LEU A 430 -20.07 -28.44 -19.17
CA LEU A 430 -19.41 -29.74 -19.21
C LEU A 430 -19.93 -30.59 -20.37
N ALA A 431 -19.02 -30.91 -21.29
CA ALA A 431 -19.26 -31.88 -22.34
C ALA A 431 -19.14 -33.32 -21.78
N THR A 432 -20.27 -33.92 -21.38
CA THR A 432 -20.33 -35.35 -20.98
C THR A 432 -21.27 -36.17 -21.87
N ALA A 433 -21.12 -37.49 -21.80
CA ALA A 433 -22.05 -38.46 -22.37
C ALA A 433 -23.32 -38.66 -21.53
N GLY A 434 -23.45 -37.96 -20.38
CA GLY A 434 -24.62 -38.04 -19.51
C GLY A 434 -25.88 -37.43 -20.12
N SER A 435 -27.02 -37.79 -19.56
CA SER A 435 -28.31 -37.18 -19.92
C SER A 435 -28.34 -35.68 -19.56
N PRO A 436 -29.22 -34.88 -20.19
CA PRO A 436 -29.35 -33.46 -19.87
C PRO A 436 -29.57 -33.18 -18.36
N ILE A 437 -30.38 -34.00 -17.69
CA ILE A 437 -30.64 -33.88 -16.24
C ILE A 437 -29.36 -34.03 -15.41
N GLU A 438 -28.47 -34.95 -15.81
CA GLU A 438 -27.20 -35.13 -15.11
C GLU A 438 -26.25 -33.97 -15.36
N LYS A 439 -26.22 -33.45 -16.59
CA LYS A 439 -25.41 -32.27 -16.93
C LYS A 439 -25.84 -31.06 -16.11
N ASP A 440 -27.14 -30.79 -16.06
CA ASP A 440 -27.71 -29.69 -15.28
C ASP A 440 -27.42 -29.83 -13.79
N ALA A 441 -27.47 -31.06 -13.25
CA ALA A 441 -27.10 -31.32 -11.87
C ALA A 441 -25.60 -31.06 -11.62
N ILE A 442 -24.72 -31.51 -12.51
CA ILE A 442 -23.27 -31.28 -12.39
C ILE A 442 -22.96 -29.79 -12.45
N THR A 443 -23.45 -29.08 -13.46
CA THR A 443 -23.21 -27.64 -13.61
C THR A 443 -23.78 -26.86 -12.42
N SER A 444 -24.95 -27.24 -11.91
CA SER A 444 -25.52 -26.66 -10.68
C SER A 444 -24.61 -26.84 -9.47
N PHE A 445 -24.03 -28.02 -9.25
CA PHE A 445 -23.04 -28.23 -8.17
C PHE A 445 -21.75 -27.44 -8.39
N MET A 446 -21.24 -27.40 -9.63
CA MET A 446 -20.01 -26.66 -9.94
C MET A 446 -20.18 -25.14 -9.71
N ASN A 447 -21.36 -24.60 -10.04
CA ASN A 447 -21.69 -23.19 -9.87
C ASN A 447 -22.14 -22.80 -8.44
N SER A 448 -22.57 -23.78 -7.62
CA SER A 448 -22.92 -23.55 -6.20
C SER A 448 -21.78 -23.90 -5.23
N GLY A 449 -20.74 -24.57 -5.72
CA GLY A 449 -19.57 -24.99 -4.97
C GLY A 449 -19.59 -26.48 -4.62
N PHE A 450 -18.51 -27.16 -4.95
CA PHE A 450 -18.36 -28.61 -4.77
C PHE A 450 -16.96 -28.96 -4.24
N TYR A 451 -16.77 -30.19 -3.78
CA TYR A 451 -15.49 -30.72 -3.33
C TYR A 451 -14.93 -31.68 -4.37
N TYR A 452 -13.75 -31.37 -4.90
CA TYR A 452 -13.01 -32.29 -5.75
C TYR A 452 -12.02 -33.09 -4.91
N GLU A 453 -12.30 -34.39 -4.74
CA GLU A 453 -11.61 -35.32 -3.83
C GLU A 453 -11.40 -36.66 -4.51
#